data_AF-A0A814BAI8-F1
#
_entry.id   AF-A0A814BAI8-F1
#
_cell.length_a   1.000
_cell.length_b   1.000
_cell.length_c   1.000
_cell.angle_alpha   90.00
_cell.angle_beta   90.00
_cell.angle_gamma   90.00
#
_symmetry.space_group_name_H-M   'P 1'
#
loop_
_entity.id
_entity.type
_entity.pdbx_description
1 polymer ?
#
loop_
_entity_poly.entity_id
_entity_poly.type
_entity_poly.pdbx_seq_one_letter_code
_entity_poly.pdbx_strand_id
1 'polypeptide(L)'
;MDGHIITHLGFFIGDLHRQIEQLHQKQYAGITADDTFTLYRGQGLSTADFEQMIKDREVFSTFAESNQASPDLCGILFVMKVNPSQSTAPFASIAGINQFQGEEEVLFSMNSVFRIQDIKQMGGNNRLYEIDLILTADNDPELSKFTDYIRQESFPDSEGWYRLGMVLIKMGQFDKAEDIYQVLLNQTKDDEDKPHFYHLLGSINKDQGKYQDALTFYEKITC
;
A
#
# COMPACT_ATOMS: atom_id res chain seq x y z
N MET A 1 -4.75 -9.54 -11.17
CA MET A 1 -4.94 -8.10 -11.44
C MET A 1 -4.03 -7.73 -12.60
N ASP A 2 -4.64 -7.29 -13.70
CA ASP A 2 -4.03 -6.90 -14.98
C ASP A 2 -3.24 -5.58 -14.83
N GLY A 3 -2.13 -5.40 -15.54
CA GLY A 3 -1.33 -4.17 -15.48
C GLY A 3 -2.08 -2.91 -15.93
N HIS A 4 -3.04 -3.04 -16.86
CA HIS A 4 -3.95 -1.95 -17.22
C HIS A 4 -4.82 -1.51 -16.04
N ILE A 5 -5.35 -2.45 -15.26
CA ILE A 5 -6.15 -2.15 -14.07
C ILE A 5 -5.27 -1.46 -13.03
N ILE A 6 -4.03 -1.92 -12.85
CA ILE A 6 -3.06 -1.30 -11.93
C ILE A 6 -2.81 0.16 -12.31
N THR A 7 -2.61 0.47 -13.60
CA THR A 7 -2.39 1.85 -14.06
C THR A 7 -3.60 2.74 -13.82
N HIS A 8 -4.81 2.27 -14.15
CA HIS A 8 -6.05 3.04 -13.91
C HIS A 8 -6.33 3.27 -12.42
N LEU A 9 -6.13 2.24 -11.59
CA LEU A 9 -6.23 2.37 -10.14
C LEU A 9 -5.22 3.38 -9.60
N GLY A 10 -4.01 3.45 -10.15
CA GLY A 10 -3.03 4.45 -9.74
C GLY A 10 -3.48 5.88 -9.97
N PHE A 11 -4.11 6.18 -11.12
CA PHE A 11 -4.71 7.50 -11.36
C PHE A 11 -5.84 7.80 -10.37
N PHE A 12 -6.74 6.85 -10.16
CA PHE A 12 -7.83 6.99 -9.19
C PHE A 12 -7.32 7.22 -7.77
N ILE A 13 -6.33 6.45 -7.31
CA ILE A 13 -5.71 6.60 -5.99
C ILE A 13 -5.04 7.97 -5.88
N GLY A 14 -4.38 8.45 -6.93
CA GLY A 14 -3.77 9.78 -6.96
C GLY A 14 -4.80 10.91 -6.88
N ASP A 15 -5.92 10.80 -7.60
CA ASP A 15 -7.04 11.75 -7.51
C ASP A 15 -7.69 11.73 -6.14
N LEU A 16 -7.94 10.53 -5.60
CA LEU A 16 -8.51 10.35 -4.27
C LEU A 16 -7.61 10.96 -3.19
N HIS A 17 -6.30 10.72 -3.27
CA HIS A 17 -5.32 11.33 -2.37
C HIS A 17 -5.39 12.86 -2.38
N ARG A 18 -5.41 13.48 -3.56
CA ARG A 18 -5.53 14.95 -3.70
C ARG A 18 -6.82 15.49 -3.11
N GLN A 19 -7.94 14.78 -3.29
CA GLN A 19 -9.22 15.18 -2.71
C GLN A 19 -9.20 15.10 -1.18
N ILE A 20 -8.63 14.03 -0.63
CA ILE A 20 -8.45 13.86 0.82
C ILE A 20 -7.54 14.98 1.35
N GLU A 21 -6.45 15.32 0.68
CA GLU A 21 -5.56 16.41 1.06
C GLU A 21 -6.28 17.77 1.11
N GLN A 22 -7.07 18.09 0.09
CA GLN A 22 -7.85 19.33 0.05
C GLN A 22 -8.89 19.39 1.18
N LEU A 23 -9.55 18.28 1.49
CA LEU A 23 -10.51 18.21 2.60
C LEU A 23 -9.80 18.29 3.95
N HIS A 24 -8.68 17.60 4.12
CA HIS A 24 -7.84 17.65 5.32
C HIS A 24 -7.45 19.09 5.64
N GLN A 25 -6.93 19.83 4.66
CA GLN A 25 -6.59 21.24 4.82
C GLN A 25 -7.82 22.08 5.22
N LYS A 26 -8.98 21.88 4.58
CA LYS A 26 -10.20 22.64 4.92
C LYS A 26 -10.73 22.34 6.32
N GLN A 27 -10.64 21.09 6.76
CA GLN A 27 -11.22 20.63 8.02
C GLN A 27 -10.31 20.91 9.21
N TYR A 28 -8.99 20.93 8.99
CA TYR A 28 -8.02 20.93 10.09
C TYR A 28 -6.96 22.05 10.01
N ALA A 29 -7.06 23.00 9.05
CA ALA A 29 -6.21 24.20 9.01
C ALA A 29 -6.49 25.11 10.23
N GLY A 30 -5.67 24.98 11.27
CA GLY A 30 -5.76 25.78 12.49
C GLY A 30 -5.87 24.98 13.78
N ILE A 31 -5.87 23.65 13.68
CA ILE A 31 -5.82 22.76 14.84
C ILE A 31 -4.43 22.80 15.49
N THR A 32 -4.41 22.77 16.82
CA THR A 32 -3.17 22.84 17.61
C THR A 32 -2.55 21.45 17.79
N ALA A 33 -1.28 21.40 18.22
CA ALA A 33 -0.55 20.15 18.38
C ALA A 33 -1.14 19.18 19.42
N ASP A 34 -1.99 19.67 20.33
CA ASP A 34 -2.55 18.88 21.42
C ASP A 34 -3.95 18.30 21.10
N ASP A 35 -4.53 18.70 19.97
CA ASP A 35 -5.87 18.29 19.55
C ASP A 35 -5.85 16.89 18.92
N THR A 36 -5.74 15.88 19.79
CA THR A 36 -5.83 14.47 19.42
C THR A 36 -7.25 13.96 19.55
N PHE A 37 -7.65 13.03 18.69
CA PHE A 37 -8.92 12.32 18.83
C PHE A 37 -8.76 10.83 18.52
N THR A 38 -9.76 10.05 18.92
CA THR A 38 -9.74 8.59 18.82
C THR A 38 -10.78 8.12 17.81
N LEU A 39 -10.36 7.24 16.91
CA LEU A 39 -11.20 6.55 15.95
C LEU A 39 -11.25 5.06 16.26
N TYR A 40 -12.34 4.41 15.86
CA TYR A 40 -12.57 3.00 16.12
C TYR A 40 -12.87 2.25 14.83
N ARG A 41 -12.30 1.05 14.67
CA ARG A 41 -12.64 0.15 13.55
C ARG A 41 -12.73 -1.29 14.05
N GLY A 42 -13.91 -1.88 13.90
CA GLY A 42 -14.12 -3.31 14.13
C GLY A 42 -13.75 -4.13 12.91
N GLN A 43 -13.02 -5.22 13.10
CA GLN A 43 -12.68 -6.17 12.03
C GLN A 43 -12.64 -7.61 12.55
N GLY A 44 -13.24 -8.53 11.80
CA GLY A 44 -13.00 -9.95 11.99
C GLY A 44 -11.71 -10.36 11.28
N LEU A 45 -10.85 -11.11 11.95
CA LEU A 45 -9.64 -11.67 11.38
C LEU A 45 -9.56 -13.16 11.71
N SER A 46 -8.97 -13.98 10.84
CA SER A 46 -8.74 -15.37 11.22
C SER A 46 -7.70 -15.42 12.34
N THR A 47 -7.84 -16.37 13.26
CA THR A 47 -6.87 -16.54 14.36
C THR A 47 -5.47 -16.78 13.81
N ALA A 48 -5.33 -17.49 12.69
CA ALA A 48 -4.04 -17.72 12.04
C ALA A 48 -3.38 -16.43 11.54
N ASP A 49 -4.15 -15.56 10.89
CA ASP A 49 -3.66 -14.26 10.42
C ASP A 49 -3.36 -13.32 11.59
N PHE A 50 -4.18 -13.36 12.64
CA PHE A 50 -3.96 -12.59 13.87
C PHE A 50 -2.67 -13.00 14.56
N GLU A 51 -2.46 -14.31 14.73
CA GLU A 51 -1.21 -14.87 15.25
C GLU A 51 -0.02 -14.45 14.38
N GLN A 52 -0.17 -14.43 13.06
CA GLN A 52 0.88 -13.94 12.16
C GLN A 52 1.18 -12.45 12.34
N MET A 53 0.16 -11.62 12.55
CA MET A 53 0.33 -10.19 12.77
C MET A 53 1.13 -9.87 14.05
N ILE A 54 1.03 -10.73 15.08
CA ILE A 54 1.73 -10.53 16.37
C ILE A 54 3.08 -11.26 16.46
N LYS A 55 3.50 -12.00 15.42
CA LYS A 55 4.73 -12.83 15.38
C LYS A 55 6.03 -12.05 15.54
N ASP A 56 6.06 -10.75 15.26
CA ASP A 56 7.31 -9.97 15.23
C ASP A 56 7.78 -9.46 16.61
N ARG A 57 7.08 -9.78 17.71
CA ARG A 57 7.51 -9.31 19.05
C ARG A 57 8.47 -10.23 19.78
N GLU A 58 8.35 -11.56 19.70
CA GLU A 58 9.36 -12.50 20.24
C GLU A 58 9.28 -13.85 19.51
N VAL A 59 10.43 -14.34 19.05
CA VAL A 59 10.63 -15.64 18.39
C VAL A 59 10.11 -16.76 19.31
N PHE A 60 8.91 -17.28 19.05
CA PHE A 60 8.44 -18.51 19.70
C PHE A 60 8.85 -19.71 18.87
N SER A 61 10.03 -20.21 19.25
CA SER A 61 10.56 -21.52 18.94
C SER A 61 9.47 -22.58 18.73
N THR A 62 9.47 -23.15 17.52
CA THR A 62 9.16 -24.56 17.30
C THR A 62 7.67 -24.92 17.38
N PHE A 63 7.04 -25.12 16.21
CA PHE A 63 6.32 -26.39 16.01
C PHE A 63 5.20 -26.70 17.03
N ALA A 64 4.21 -25.82 17.19
CA ALA A 64 2.92 -26.23 17.75
C ALA A 64 1.99 -26.63 16.60
N GLU A 65 2.37 -27.60 15.75
CA GLU A 65 1.86 -28.97 15.87
C GLU A 65 0.38 -29.04 16.28
N SER A 66 -0.55 -28.53 15.46
CA SER A 66 -1.89 -29.13 15.27
C SER A 66 -2.73 -28.19 14.42
N ASN A 67 -2.57 -28.33 13.11
CA ASN A 67 -3.51 -27.83 12.13
C ASN A 67 -4.82 -28.65 12.24
N GLN A 68 -5.60 -28.48 13.32
CA GLN A 68 -6.85 -29.21 13.54
C GLN A 68 -7.95 -28.34 14.17
N ALA A 69 -8.99 -28.13 13.34
CA ALA A 69 -10.40 -27.89 13.64
C ALA A 69 -10.97 -26.45 13.61
N SER A 70 -11.45 -26.06 12.42
CA SER A 70 -12.62 -25.20 12.13
C SER A 70 -12.47 -23.65 12.28
N PRO A 71 -13.44 -22.82 11.80
CA PRO A 71 -13.19 -21.44 11.36
C PRO A 71 -13.11 -20.48 12.56
N ASP A 72 -11.90 -20.31 13.09
CA ASP A 72 -11.64 -19.39 14.19
C ASP A 72 -11.42 -17.97 13.68
N LEU A 73 -12.47 -17.16 13.75
CA LEU A 73 -12.37 -15.70 13.64
C LEU A 73 -12.21 -15.10 15.03
N CYS A 74 -11.20 -14.26 15.21
CA CYS A 74 -11.12 -13.33 16.32
C CYS A 74 -11.71 -11.97 15.92
N GLY A 75 -12.42 -11.35 16.85
CA GLY A 75 -12.82 -9.96 16.73
C GLY A 75 -11.66 -9.06 17.13
N ILE A 76 -11.41 -8.03 16.32
CA ILE A 76 -10.42 -7.01 16.58
C ILE A 76 -11.12 -5.66 16.61
N LEU A 77 -10.89 -4.91 17.68
CA LEU A 77 -11.24 -3.49 17.79
C LEU A 77 -9.94 -2.69 17.68
N PHE A 78 -9.74 -2.04 16.55
CA PHE A 78 -8.67 -1.06 16.40
C PHE A 78 -9.08 0.26 17.05
N VAL A 79 -8.23 0.77 17.92
CA VAL A 79 -8.36 2.06 18.60
C VAL A 79 -7.25 2.96 18.09
N MET A 80 -7.58 3.88 17.19
CA MET A 80 -6.62 4.71 16.47
C MET A 80 -6.57 6.10 17.08
N LYS A 81 -5.43 6.47 17.68
CA LYS A 81 -5.16 7.83 18.13
C LYS A 81 -4.53 8.63 17.00
N VAL A 82 -5.17 9.73 16.64
CA VAL A 82 -4.75 10.58 15.51
C VAL A 82 -4.57 12.01 15.94
N ASN A 83 -3.52 12.61 15.40
CA ASN A 83 -3.17 14.02 15.57
C ASN A 83 -3.10 14.67 14.17
N PRO A 84 -4.06 15.55 13.80
CA PRO A 84 -4.06 16.22 12.50
C PRO A 84 -2.80 17.04 12.22
N SER A 85 -2.14 17.54 13.26
CA SER A 85 -0.98 18.43 13.13
C SER A 85 0.35 17.71 12.91
N GLN A 86 0.43 16.40 13.17
CA GLN A 86 1.68 15.63 13.17
C GLN A 86 1.83 14.68 11.97
N SER A 87 0.83 14.59 11.08
CA SER A 87 0.81 13.59 10.02
C SER A 87 0.95 14.17 8.61
N THR A 88 1.87 13.62 7.82
CA THR A 88 1.91 13.77 6.35
C THR A 88 0.84 12.98 5.62
N ALA A 89 0.22 11.99 6.25
CA ALA A 89 -0.80 11.21 5.58
C ALA A 89 -2.14 11.93 5.75
N PRO A 90 -2.67 12.58 4.70
CA PRO A 90 -3.89 13.34 4.84
C PRO A 90 -5.04 12.39 5.10
N PHE A 91 -5.96 12.83 5.94
CA PHE A 91 -7.24 12.17 6.18
C PHE A 91 -8.34 13.20 6.24
N ALA A 92 -9.57 12.77 5.98
CA ALA A 92 -10.70 13.67 6.01
C ALA A 92 -11.92 12.97 6.59
N SER A 93 -12.70 13.70 7.38
CA SER A 93 -14.06 13.31 7.64
C SER A 93 -14.83 13.33 6.32
N ILE A 94 -15.53 12.24 6.03
CA ILE A 94 -16.41 12.11 4.86
C ILE A 94 -17.88 12.23 5.23
N ALA A 95 -18.16 12.76 6.44
CA ALA A 95 -19.50 13.01 6.94
C ALA A 95 -20.36 13.73 5.88
N GLY A 96 -21.48 13.11 5.54
CA GLY A 96 -22.44 13.63 4.54
C GLY A 96 -22.26 13.07 3.13
N ILE A 97 -21.24 12.26 2.88
CA ILE A 97 -21.04 11.50 1.62
C ILE A 97 -21.07 9.98 1.88
N ASN A 98 -21.17 9.58 3.15
CA ASN A 98 -21.22 8.19 3.58
C ASN A 98 -22.47 7.47 3.06
N GLN A 99 -22.35 6.16 2.86
CA GLN A 99 -23.47 5.30 2.48
C GLN A 99 -24.54 5.21 3.58
N PHE A 100 -24.12 5.24 4.86
CA PHE A 100 -24.99 5.10 6.01
C PHE A 100 -25.18 6.43 6.72
N GLN A 101 -26.44 6.90 6.77
CA GLN A 101 -26.77 8.16 7.44
C GLN A 101 -26.62 7.99 8.96
N GLY A 102 -25.85 8.87 9.59
CA GLY A 102 -25.60 8.88 11.03
C GLY A 102 -24.24 8.33 11.46
N GLU A 103 -23.43 7.82 10.52
CA GLU A 103 -22.04 7.42 10.81
C GLU A 103 -21.07 8.57 10.52
N GLU A 104 -20.17 8.83 11.47
CA GLU A 104 -19.05 9.75 11.29
C GLU A 104 -17.82 8.94 10.87
N GLU A 105 -17.55 8.91 9.56
CA GLU A 105 -16.42 8.18 9.02
C GLU A 105 -15.27 9.13 8.66
N VAL A 106 -14.05 8.61 8.82
CA VAL A 106 -12.82 9.26 8.40
C VAL A 106 -12.15 8.39 7.37
N LEU A 107 -11.82 8.98 6.22
CA LEU A 107 -11.05 8.35 5.17
C LEU A 107 -9.60 8.79 5.24
N PHE A 108 -8.71 7.82 5.34
CA PHE A 108 -7.27 8.03 5.31
C PHE A 108 -6.74 7.87 3.88
N SER A 109 -5.71 8.64 3.53
CA SER A 109 -4.92 8.37 2.34
C SER A 109 -4.28 6.99 2.38
N MET A 110 -4.12 6.35 1.22
CA MET A 110 -3.62 4.97 1.09
C MET A 110 -2.20 4.75 1.65
N ASN A 111 -1.39 5.80 1.75
CA ASN A 111 -0.04 5.75 2.31
C ASN A 111 0.00 5.96 3.84
N SER A 112 -1.14 5.99 4.52
CA SER A 112 -1.22 6.12 5.98
C SER A 112 -0.66 4.88 6.66
N VAL A 113 0.36 5.06 7.50
CA VAL A 113 0.96 3.97 8.28
C VAL A 113 0.64 4.15 9.75
N PHE A 114 0.07 3.11 10.36
CA PHE A 114 -0.22 3.07 11.80
C PHE A 114 0.75 2.11 12.49
N ARG A 115 1.30 2.53 13.62
CA ARG A 115 2.11 1.67 14.49
C ARG A 115 1.25 1.08 15.60
N ILE A 116 1.34 -0.23 15.78
CA ILE A 116 0.77 -0.93 16.94
C ILE A 116 1.52 -0.51 18.20
N GLN A 117 0.79 0.04 19.16
CA GLN A 117 1.30 0.43 20.47
C GLN A 117 1.10 -0.68 21.49
N ASP A 118 -0.12 -1.20 21.56
CA ASP A 118 -0.50 -2.23 22.52
C ASP A 118 -1.57 -3.16 21.96
N ILE A 119 -1.62 -4.38 22.49
CA ILE A 119 -2.61 -5.40 22.14
C ILE A 119 -3.14 -5.98 23.44
N LYS A 120 -4.44 -5.79 23.68
CA LYS A 120 -5.11 -6.23 24.91
C LYS A 120 -6.21 -7.22 24.56
N GLN A 121 -6.27 -8.32 25.29
CA GLN A 121 -7.42 -9.21 25.22
C GLN A 121 -8.55 -8.62 26.07
N MET A 122 -9.76 -8.49 25.49
CA MET A 122 -10.90 -7.94 26.20
C MET A 122 -11.54 -8.99 27.12
N GLY A 123 -11.77 -8.63 28.38
CA GLY A 123 -12.21 -9.55 29.42
C GLY A 123 -13.53 -10.28 29.09
N GLY A 124 -13.54 -11.61 29.30
CA GLY A 124 -14.73 -12.47 29.18
C GLY A 124 -14.90 -13.16 27.82
N ASN A 125 -14.25 -12.69 26.75
CA ASN A 125 -14.23 -13.35 25.45
C ASN A 125 -12.80 -13.53 24.96
N ASN A 126 -12.31 -14.77 25.01
CA ASN A 126 -10.93 -15.10 24.64
C ASN A 126 -10.60 -14.82 23.16
N ARG A 127 -11.58 -14.45 22.34
CA ARG A 127 -11.42 -14.17 20.91
C ARG A 127 -11.67 -12.71 20.54
N LEU A 128 -11.68 -11.79 21.51
CA LEU A 128 -11.82 -10.35 21.26
C LEU A 128 -10.58 -9.60 21.74
N TYR A 129 -9.99 -8.83 20.82
CA TYR A 129 -8.77 -8.07 21.07
C TYR A 129 -8.99 -6.58 20.78
N GLU A 130 -8.49 -5.73 21.67
CA GLU A 130 -8.33 -4.30 21.46
C GLU A 130 -6.88 -4.05 21.02
N ILE A 131 -6.69 -3.31 19.93
CA ILE A 131 -5.38 -2.96 19.40
C ILE A 131 -5.26 -1.44 19.35
N ASP A 132 -4.37 -0.91 20.18
CA ASP A 132 -4.05 0.50 20.19
C ASP A 132 -3.10 0.82 19.03
N LEU A 133 -3.52 1.73 18.16
CA LEU A 133 -2.78 2.20 17.00
C LEU A 133 -2.47 3.69 17.15
N ILE A 134 -1.29 4.10 16.72
CA ILE A 134 -0.94 5.51 16.55
C ILE A 134 -0.57 5.78 15.09
N LEU A 135 -1.11 6.84 14.52
CA LEU A 135 -0.71 7.29 13.20
C LEU A 135 0.73 7.80 13.27
N THR A 136 1.58 7.27 12.39
CA THR A 136 3.00 7.65 12.34
C THR A 136 3.17 9.10 11.87
N ALA A 137 4.21 9.76 12.41
CA ALA A 137 4.59 11.12 12.06
C ALA A 137 5.77 11.13 11.08
N ASP A 138 6.00 12.27 10.43
CA ASP A 138 7.01 12.42 9.37
C ASP A 138 8.43 12.23 9.86
N ASN A 139 8.66 12.57 11.12
CA ASN A 139 9.95 12.46 11.78
C ASN A 139 10.16 11.10 12.44
N ASP A 140 9.30 10.12 12.16
CA ASP A 140 9.44 8.78 12.70
C ASP A 140 10.69 8.09 12.14
N PRO A 141 11.72 7.87 12.97
CA PRO A 141 13.02 7.41 12.48
C PRO A 141 12.97 5.95 12.01
N GLU A 142 12.06 5.14 12.52
CA GLU A 142 11.90 3.75 12.09
C GLU A 142 11.20 3.68 10.75
N LEU A 143 10.13 4.45 10.57
CA LEU A 143 9.42 4.54 9.30
C LEU A 143 10.31 5.13 8.21
N SER A 144 11.12 6.14 8.53
CA SER A 144 12.11 6.70 7.60
C SER A 144 13.10 5.63 7.15
N LYS A 145 13.75 4.93 8.09
CA LYS A 145 14.72 3.86 7.77
C LYS A 145 14.08 2.75 6.94
N PHE A 146 12.87 2.34 7.30
CA PHE A 146 12.13 1.32 6.56
C PHE A 146 11.82 1.77 5.13
N THR A 147 11.32 3.00 4.97
CA THR A 147 10.99 3.59 3.66
C THR A 147 12.24 3.73 2.79
N ASP A 148 13.37 4.13 3.38
CA ASP A 148 14.65 4.24 2.68
C ASP A 148 15.17 2.87 2.24
N TYR A 149 15.06 1.85 3.10
CA TYR A 149 15.41 0.48 2.76
C TYR A 149 14.57 -0.05 1.58
N ILE A 150 13.25 0.08 1.65
CA ILE A 150 12.35 -0.31 0.55
C ILE A 150 12.71 0.49 -0.71
N ARG A 151 13.09 1.76 -0.57
CA ARG A 151 13.47 2.58 -1.72
C ARG A 151 14.73 2.06 -2.40
N GLN A 152 15.76 1.72 -1.62
CA GLN A 152 17.02 1.15 -2.12
C GLN A 152 16.80 -0.21 -2.78
N GLU A 153 15.95 -1.06 -2.21
CA GLU A 153 15.64 -2.38 -2.77
C GLU A 153 14.79 -2.33 -4.04
N SER A 154 14.17 -1.17 -4.32
CA SER A 154 13.20 -0.99 -5.41
C SER A 154 13.68 0.00 -6.46
N PHE A 155 14.96 -0.01 -6.85
CA PHE A 155 15.50 0.85 -7.92
C PHE A 155 15.35 2.35 -7.60
N PRO A 156 16.24 2.92 -6.76
CA PRO A 156 16.10 4.29 -6.24
C PRO A 156 16.22 5.39 -7.30
N ASP A 157 16.94 5.13 -8.39
CA ASP A 157 17.16 6.09 -9.49
C ASP A 157 16.03 6.08 -10.53
N SER A 158 14.94 5.39 -10.24
CA SER A 158 13.80 5.17 -11.14
C SER A 158 12.52 5.64 -10.47
N GLU A 159 11.62 6.27 -11.22
CA GLU A 159 10.39 6.85 -10.67
C GLU A 159 9.12 6.30 -11.32
N GLY A 160 7.98 6.54 -10.65
CA GLY A 160 6.64 6.29 -11.16
C GLY A 160 6.38 4.86 -11.66
N TRP A 161 5.66 4.76 -12.77
CA TRP A 161 5.29 3.48 -13.39
C TRP A 161 6.48 2.69 -13.92
N TYR A 162 7.54 3.37 -14.34
CA TYR A 162 8.76 2.73 -14.81
C TYR A 162 9.39 1.90 -13.68
N ARG A 163 9.54 2.52 -12.50
CA ARG A 163 10.00 1.83 -11.29
C ARG A 163 9.14 0.63 -10.93
N LEU A 164 7.82 0.76 -11.04
CA LEU A 164 6.89 -0.35 -10.76
C LEU A 164 7.13 -1.53 -11.72
N GLY A 165 7.31 -1.26 -13.02
CA GLY A 165 7.64 -2.29 -14.00
C GLY A 165 8.92 -3.06 -13.64
N MET A 166 9.97 -2.35 -13.19
CA MET A 166 11.22 -2.99 -12.76
C MET A 166 11.04 -3.87 -11.52
N VAL A 167 10.26 -3.40 -10.53
CA VAL A 167 9.92 -4.20 -9.34
C VAL A 167 9.17 -5.47 -9.74
N LEU A 168 8.20 -5.36 -10.65
CA LEU A 168 7.44 -6.53 -11.15
C LEU A 168 8.35 -7.54 -11.84
N ILE A 169 9.34 -7.10 -12.63
CA ILE A 169 10.37 -7.98 -13.21
C ILE A 169 11.18 -8.68 -12.11
N LYS A 170 11.66 -7.95 -11.09
CA LYS A 170 12.42 -8.52 -9.96
C LYS A 170 11.58 -9.57 -9.20
N MET A 171 10.26 -9.43 -9.19
CA MET A 171 9.31 -10.39 -8.60
C MET A 171 8.90 -11.53 -9.55
N GLY A 172 9.44 -11.58 -10.78
CA GLY A 172 9.07 -12.58 -11.80
C GLY A 172 7.67 -12.39 -12.40
N GLN A 173 7.02 -11.25 -12.16
CA GLN A 173 5.69 -10.92 -12.68
C GLN A 173 5.80 -10.26 -14.06
N PHE A 174 6.40 -10.99 -15.00
CA PHE A 174 6.75 -10.49 -16.33
C PHE A 174 5.54 -10.00 -17.13
N ASP A 175 4.41 -10.73 -17.13
CA ASP A 175 3.21 -10.34 -17.89
C ASP A 175 2.68 -8.97 -17.42
N LYS A 176 2.66 -8.72 -16.11
CA LYS A 176 2.22 -7.42 -15.58
C LYS A 176 3.21 -6.31 -15.88
N ALA A 177 4.51 -6.61 -15.88
CA ALA A 177 5.54 -5.64 -16.26
C ALA A 177 5.40 -5.27 -17.74
N GLU A 178 5.13 -6.25 -18.61
CA GLU A 178 4.87 -6.06 -20.03
C GLU A 178 3.65 -5.15 -20.24
N ASP A 179 2.52 -5.42 -19.57
CA ASP A 179 1.32 -4.56 -19.61
C ASP A 179 1.64 -3.10 -19.23
N ILE A 180 2.38 -2.90 -18.12
CA ILE A 180 2.75 -1.56 -17.64
C ILE A 180 3.60 -0.82 -18.68
N TYR A 181 4.65 -1.46 -19.21
CA TYR A 181 5.50 -0.82 -20.20
C TYR A 181 4.83 -0.61 -21.54
N GLN A 182 3.88 -1.47 -21.93
CA GLN A 182 3.08 -1.27 -23.13
C GLN A 182 2.14 -0.06 -22.99
N VAL A 183 1.53 0.14 -21.80
CA VAL A 183 0.76 1.36 -21.50
C VAL A 183 1.64 2.60 -21.58
N LEU A 184 2.82 2.57 -20.97
CA LEU A 184 3.75 3.70 -20.99
C LEU A 184 4.19 4.03 -22.42
N LEU A 185 4.63 3.03 -23.18
CA LEU A 185 5.00 3.17 -24.59
C LEU A 185 3.88 3.82 -25.42
N ASN A 186 2.62 3.42 -25.19
CA ASN A 186 1.47 3.98 -25.90
C ASN A 186 1.15 5.43 -25.50
N GLN A 187 1.52 5.85 -24.28
CA GLN A 187 1.33 7.21 -23.77
C GLN A 187 2.50 8.13 -24.10
N THR A 188 3.70 7.58 -24.36
CA THR A 188 4.89 8.32 -24.75
C THR A 188 4.67 9.00 -26.11
N LYS A 189 4.62 10.34 -26.07
CA LYS A 189 4.46 11.18 -27.28
C LYS A 189 5.79 11.45 -27.99
N ASP A 190 6.89 11.41 -27.24
CA ASP A 190 8.23 11.66 -27.75
C ASP A 190 8.80 10.38 -28.37
N ASP A 191 9.24 10.46 -29.62
CA ASP A 191 9.86 9.32 -30.29
C ASP A 191 11.26 9.03 -29.70
N GLU A 192 11.91 9.99 -29.04
CA GLU A 192 13.24 9.80 -28.42
C GLU A 192 13.20 8.83 -27.22
N ASP A 193 12.07 8.74 -26.52
CA ASP A 193 11.89 7.89 -25.33
C ASP A 193 11.39 6.48 -25.66
N LYS A 194 10.80 6.27 -26.85
CA LYS A 194 10.26 4.96 -27.28
C LYS A 194 11.30 3.85 -27.38
N PRO A 195 12.53 4.08 -27.91
CA PRO A 195 13.59 3.07 -27.95
C PRO A 195 13.86 2.42 -26.59
N HIS A 196 13.77 3.20 -25.50
CA HIS A 196 13.95 2.68 -24.15
C HIS A 196 12.88 1.65 -23.78
N PHE A 197 11.61 1.94 -24.07
CA PHE A 197 10.51 1.01 -23.81
C PHE A 197 10.56 -0.24 -24.71
N TYR A 198 10.94 -0.09 -25.98
CA TYR A 198 11.16 -1.25 -26.85
C TYR A 198 12.27 -2.16 -26.33
N HIS A 199 13.37 -1.59 -25.82
CA HIS A 199 14.43 -2.38 -25.19
C HIS A 199 13.92 -3.18 -23.98
N LEU A 200 13.14 -2.55 -23.10
CA LEU A 200 12.58 -3.22 -21.92
C LEU A 200 11.63 -4.36 -22.30
N LEU A 201 10.68 -4.10 -23.21
CA LEU A 201 9.72 -5.10 -23.68
C LEU A 201 10.44 -6.27 -24.37
N GLY A 202 11.49 -5.98 -25.15
CA GLY A 202 12.36 -6.99 -25.73
C GLY A 202 13.09 -7.83 -24.68
N SER A 203 13.60 -7.20 -23.60
CA SER A 203 14.26 -7.92 -22.51
C SER A 203 13.28 -8.82 -21.77
N ILE A 204 12.08 -8.33 -21.45
CA ILE A 204 11.04 -9.11 -20.78
C ILE A 204 10.67 -10.34 -21.60
N ASN A 205 10.39 -10.16 -22.90
CA ASN A 205 10.03 -11.26 -23.80
C ASN A 205 11.16 -12.29 -23.93
N LYS A 206 12.42 -11.83 -23.98
CA LYS A 206 13.60 -12.71 -23.98
C LYS A 206 13.68 -13.51 -22.68
N ASP A 207 13.48 -12.88 -21.52
CA ASP A 207 13.53 -13.54 -20.21
C ASP A 207 12.37 -14.53 -20.01
N GLN A 208 11.24 -14.32 -20.70
CA GLN A 208 10.13 -15.27 -20.81
C GLN A 208 10.34 -16.39 -21.85
N GLY A 209 11.44 -16.37 -22.62
CA GLY A 209 11.71 -17.33 -23.69
C GLY A 209 10.94 -17.07 -25.00
N LYS A 210 10.23 -15.95 -25.11
CA LYS A 210 9.52 -15.49 -26.32
C LYS A 210 10.49 -14.77 -27.27
N TYR A 211 11.47 -15.51 -27.81
CA TYR A 211 12.58 -14.91 -28.55
C TYR A 211 12.15 -14.16 -29.84
N GLN A 212 11.10 -14.62 -30.51
CA GLN A 212 10.61 -13.98 -31.73
C GLN A 212 9.96 -12.62 -31.45
N ASP A 213 9.20 -12.53 -30.36
CA ASP A 213 8.57 -11.29 -29.92
C ASP A 213 9.64 -10.31 -29.43
N ALA A 214 10.64 -10.80 -28.70
CA ALA A 214 11.79 -10.01 -28.29
C ALA A 214 12.53 -9.38 -29.48
N LEU A 215 12.79 -10.15 -30.53
CA LEU A 215 13.44 -9.66 -31.75
C LEU A 215 12.62 -8.56 -32.41
N THR A 216 11.30 -8.74 -32.49
CA THR A 216 10.37 -7.75 -33.05
C THR A 216 10.44 -6.41 -32.30
N PHE A 217 10.65 -6.43 -30.99
CA PHE A 217 10.88 -5.21 -30.21
C PHE A 217 12.27 -4.61 -30.44
N TYR A 218 13.33 -5.42 -30.49
CA TYR A 218 14.68 -4.91 -30.73
C TYR A 218 14.84 -4.28 -32.12
N GLU A 219 14.16 -4.79 -33.14
CA GLU A 219 14.15 -4.20 -34.49
C GLU A 219 13.53 -2.80 -34.54
N LYS A 220 12.61 -2.48 -33.62
CA LYS A 220 11.99 -1.14 -33.51
C LYS A 220 12.92 -0.09 -32.89
N ILE A 221 14.06 -0.49 -32.32
CA ILE A 221 15.04 0.43 -31.74
C ILE A 221 15.95 1.01 -32.85
N THR A 222 16.21 0.24 -33.90
CA THR A 222 17.20 0.55 -34.93
C THR A 222 16.62 1.19 -36.20
N CYS A 223 15.29 1.30 -36.30
CA CYS A 223 14.59 2.02 -37.36
C CYS A 223 14.25 3.45 -36.90
#